data_AF-A0A9N9HLN8-F1
#
_entry.id   AF-A0A9N9HLN8-F1
#
_cell.length_a   1.000
_cell.length_b   1.000
_cell.length_c   1.000
_cell.angle_alpha   90.00
_cell.angle_beta   90.00
_cell.angle_gamma   90.00
#
_symmetry.space_group_name_H-M   'P 1'
#
loop_
_entity.id
_entity.type
_entity.pdbx_description
1 polymer ?
#
loop_
_entity_poly.entity_id
_entity_poly.type
_entity_poly.pdbx_seq_one_letter_code
_entity_poly.pdbx_strand_id
1 'polypeptide(L)'
;MNLALSCKRWSLVWKDSQVKAEWIIFKYGRAHCLFHSIRLGPKFISVEVAHAIITKGGILSRYFAQRLLIHYGEYDQKLIELKASHNIGQSDLEKIQTNTPWANNLPITVSFLILFPPAQPHGWTKPEVKAVKERLLELIDLGFKLNYDIIIEIFHLFERRLDEIGKILIDSFKEIKQETQENFLHRCLSETQNPNITNFLHKYLQNNSELNVKKHQIIIKSLRYL
;
A
#
# COMPACT_ATOMS: atom_id res chain seq x y z
N MET A 1 -15.83 25.97 3.11
CA MET A 1 -17.18 26.04 2.51
C MET A 1 -17.43 24.73 1.77
N ASN A 2 -18.35 23.90 2.25
CA ASN A 2 -18.55 22.54 1.73
C ASN A 2 -19.70 22.57 0.70
N LEU A 3 -19.37 22.71 -0.59
CA LEU A 3 -20.35 22.80 -1.69
C LEU A 3 -21.31 21.59 -1.75
N ALA A 4 -20.89 20.45 -1.18
CA ALA A 4 -21.72 19.24 -1.07
C ALA A 4 -22.91 19.39 -0.11
N LEU A 5 -22.86 20.33 0.85
CA LEU A 5 -23.97 20.61 1.77
C LEU A 5 -24.99 21.60 1.18
N SER A 6 -24.58 22.38 0.18
CA SER A 6 -25.39 23.48 -0.37
C SER A 6 -26.39 23.01 -1.44
N CYS A 7 -26.20 21.84 -2.05
CA CYS A 7 -27.05 21.37 -3.14
C CYS A 7 -27.08 19.83 -3.25
N LYS A 8 -28.29 19.23 -3.28
CA LYS A 8 -28.50 17.77 -3.40
C LYS A 8 -27.84 17.17 -4.64
N ARG A 9 -27.83 17.90 -5.77
CA ARG A 9 -27.14 17.49 -7.01
C ARG A 9 -25.63 17.44 -6.83
N TRP A 10 -25.05 18.45 -6.19
CA TRP A 10 -23.62 18.47 -5.88
C TRP A 10 -23.23 17.42 -4.84
N SER A 11 -24.11 17.10 -3.88
CA SER A 11 -23.91 15.98 -2.96
C SER A 11 -23.80 14.64 -3.68
N LEU A 12 -24.67 14.39 -4.67
CA LEU A 12 -24.64 13.17 -5.51
C LEU A 12 -23.35 13.08 -6.33
N VAL A 13 -22.98 14.18 -7.00
CA VAL A 13 -21.74 14.26 -7.79
C VAL A 13 -20.50 14.12 -6.91
N TRP A 14 -20.54 14.66 -5.69
CA TRP A 14 -19.45 14.57 -4.72
C TRP A 14 -19.33 13.21 -4.02
N LYS A 15 -20.24 12.27 -4.26
CA LYS A 15 -20.08 10.87 -3.83
C LYS A 15 -19.29 10.04 -4.83
N ASP A 16 -19.23 10.47 -6.10
CA ASP A 16 -18.51 9.77 -7.16
C ASP A 16 -16.98 9.90 -6.99
N SER A 17 -16.29 8.76 -6.96
CA SER A 17 -14.84 8.70 -6.79
C SER A 17 -14.08 9.28 -7.99
N GLN A 18 -14.61 9.15 -9.21
CA GLN A 18 -14.02 9.68 -10.43
C GLN A 18 -14.07 11.21 -10.44
N VAL A 19 -15.20 11.78 -10.04
CA VAL A 19 -15.37 13.23 -10.00
C VAL A 19 -14.53 13.85 -8.88
N LYS A 20 -14.45 13.21 -7.72
CA LYS A 20 -13.52 13.64 -6.65
C LYS A 20 -12.07 13.65 -7.14
N ALA A 21 -11.66 12.62 -7.87
CA ALA A 21 -10.31 12.52 -8.43
C ALA A 21 -10.03 13.60 -9.47
N GLU A 22 -10.96 13.86 -10.39
CA GLU A 22 -10.82 14.94 -11.37
C GLU A 22 -10.75 16.31 -10.69
N TRP A 23 -11.63 16.56 -9.73
CA TRP A 23 -11.68 17.82 -9.01
C TRP A 23 -10.37 18.09 -8.27
N ILE A 24 -9.81 17.10 -7.57
CA ILE A 24 -8.59 17.30 -6.80
C ILE A 24 -7.36 17.46 -7.71
N ILE A 25 -7.31 16.74 -8.82
CA ILE A 25 -6.25 16.88 -9.84
C ILE A 25 -6.34 18.26 -10.49
N PHE A 26 -7.54 18.70 -10.87
CA PHE A 26 -7.77 20.02 -11.45
C PHE A 26 -7.38 21.14 -10.48
N LYS A 27 -7.77 21.02 -9.20
CA LYS A 27 -7.58 22.07 -8.21
C LYS A 27 -6.14 22.21 -7.72
N TYR A 28 -5.43 21.10 -7.52
CA TYR A 28 -4.11 21.11 -6.87
C TYR A 28 -2.98 20.63 -7.79
N GLY A 29 -3.31 20.21 -9.02
CA GLY A 29 -2.36 19.65 -9.96
C GLY A 29 -1.98 18.19 -9.65
N ARG A 30 -1.44 17.51 -10.66
CA ARG A 30 -1.08 16.09 -10.61
C ARG A 30 -0.10 15.74 -9.48
N ALA A 31 0.88 16.60 -9.19
CA ALA A 31 1.91 16.32 -8.18
C ALA A 31 1.45 16.43 -6.72
N HIS A 32 0.41 17.21 -6.45
CA HIS A 32 -0.04 17.51 -5.08
C HIS A 32 -1.44 16.96 -4.77
N CYS A 33 -2.14 16.42 -5.77
CA CYS A 33 -3.49 15.92 -5.61
C CYS A 33 -3.64 14.85 -4.52
N LEU A 34 -2.71 13.90 -4.41
CA LEU A 34 -2.74 12.87 -3.36
C LEU A 34 -2.52 13.46 -1.98
N PHE A 35 -1.52 14.33 -1.81
CA PHE A 35 -1.28 15.04 -0.55
C PHE A 35 -2.53 15.81 -0.08
N HIS A 36 -3.14 16.57 -0.98
CA HIS A 36 -4.33 17.35 -0.63
C HIS A 36 -5.58 16.49 -0.42
N SER A 37 -5.74 15.40 -1.16
CA SER A 37 -6.85 14.46 -0.95
C SER A 37 -6.87 13.93 0.47
N ILE A 38 -5.69 13.65 1.01
CA ILE A 38 -5.59 13.06 2.34
C ILE A 38 -5.65 14.14 3.41
N ARG A 39 -5.11 15.33 3.14
CA ARG A 39 -5.33 16.49 4.00
C ARG A 39 -6.82 16.85 4.17
N LEU A 40 -7.67 16.53 3.18
CA LEU A 40 -9.13 16.67 3.28
C LEU A 40 -9.78 15.60 4.17
N GLY A 41 -9.03 14.58 4.58
CA GLY A 41 -9.40 13.58 5.58
C GLY A 41 -10.09 12.33 5.01
N PRO A 42 -10.33 11.31 5.86
CA PRO A 42 -10.84 9.99 5.46
C PRO A 42 -12.27 10.03 4.88
N LYS A 43 -13.03 11.10 5.16
CA LYS A 43 -14.35 11.32 4.52
C LYS A 43 -14.23 11.67 3.03
N PHE A 44 -13.07 12.19 2.62
CA PHE A 44 -12.79 12.55 1.25
C PHE A 44 -12.09 11.42 0.51
N ILE A 45 -10.96 10.94 1.06
CA ILE A 45 -10.11 9.92 0.44
C ILE A 45 -10.58 8.50 0.83
N SER A 46 -11.09 7.77 -0.16
CA SER A 46 -11.33 6.34 -0.10
C SER A 46 -10.36 5.61 -1.04
N VAL A 47 -10.32 4.28 -0.97
CA VAL A 47 -9.48 3.45 -1.86
C VAL A 47 -9.83 3.70 -3.32
N GLU A 48 -11.12 3.86 -3.63
CA GLU A 48 -11.63 4.13 -4.97
C GLU A 48 -11.21 5.51 -5.47
N VAL A 49 -11.19 6.52 -4.59
CA VAL A 49 -10.73 7.87 -4.93
C VAL A 49 -9.23 7.88 -5.17
N ALA A 50 -8.45 7.21 -4.32
CA ALA A 50 -7.00 7.08 -4.49
C ALA A 50 -6.66 6.38 -5.81
N HIS A 51 -7.35 5.28 -6.11
CA HIS A 51 -7.23 4.55 -7.37
C HIS A 51 -7.55 5.47 -8.57
N ALA A 52 -8.69 6.17 -8.53
CA ALA A 52 -9.10 7.09 -9.59
C ALA A 52 -8.09 8.23 -9.82
N ILE A 53 -7.49 8.77 -8.75
CA ILE A 53 -6.43 9.79 -8.86
C ILE A 53 -5.21 9.25 -9.60
N ILE A 54 -4.75 8.04 -9.24
CA ILE A 54 -3.56 7.46 -9.85
C ILE A 54 -3.83 7.11 -11.32
N THR A 55 -4.99 6.50 -11.63
CA THR A 55 -5.39 6.21 -13.01
C THR A 55 -5.46 7.47 -13.88
N LYS A 56 -5.85 8.62 -13.31
CA LYS A 56 -5.90 9.91 -14.00
C LYS A 56 -4.55 10.66 -14.03
N GLY A 57 -3.46 10.00 -13.67
CA GLY A 57 -2.11 10.54 -13.75
C GLY A 57 -1.70 11.40 -12.56
N GLY A 58 -2.31 11.19 -11.39
CA GLY A 58 -1.79 11.72 -10.13
C GLY A 58 -0.38 11.21 -9.88
N ILE A 59 0.54 12.12 -9.55
CA ILE A 59 1.95 11.81 -9.33
C ILE A 59 2.20 11.69 -7.84
N LEU A 60 2.96 10.65 -7.48
CA LEU A 60 3.53 10.48 -6.15
C LEU A 60 4.72 11.41 -5.99
N SER A 61 4.47 12.63 -5.54
CA SER A 61 5.56 13.56 -5.30
C SER A 61 6.47 13.05 -4.18
N ARG A 62 7.77 13.34 -4.31
CA ARG A 62 8.77 13.10 -3.25
C ARG A 62 8.29 13.68 -1.92
N TYR A 63 7.70 14.88 -1.95
CA TYR A 63 7.12 15.52 -0.77
C TYR A 63 5.99 14.69 -0.17
N PHE A 64 5.09 14.15 -0.99
CA PHE A 64 4.01 13.29 -0.51
C PHE A 64 4.54 11.99 0.10
N ALA A 65 5.51 11.33 -0.54
CA ALA A 65 6.19 10.16 0.01
C ALA A 65 6.91 10.47 1.33
N GLN A 66 7.61 11.61 1.42
CA GLN A 66 8.24 12.09 2.66
C GLN A 66 7.21 12.33 3.76
N ARG A 67 6.04 12.88 3.44
CA ARG A 67 5.01 13.15 4.45
C ARG A 67 4.30 11.87 4.90
N LEU A 68 4.10 10.90 4.01
CA LEU A 68 3.69 9.55 4.40
C LEU A 68 4.74 8.93 5.32
N LEU A 69 6.02 9.03 4.98
CA LEU A 69 7.13 8.54 5.79
C LEU A 69 7.20 9.18 7.18
N ILE A 70 6.99 10.49 7.27
CA ILE A 70 6.96 11.23 8.55
C ILE A 70 5.76 10.84 9.42
N HIS A 71 4.65 10.40 8.81
CA HIS A 71 3.40 10.17 9.54
C HIS A 71 3.11 8.72 9.83
N TYR A 72 3.53 7.81 8.97
CA TYR A 72 3.56 6.40 9.31
C TYR A 72 4.77 6.11 10.19
N GLY A 73 5.93 6.72 9.92
CA GLY A 73 7.15 6.65 10.75
C GLY A 73 6.93 7.03 12.22
N GLU A 74 7.66 6.38 13.15
CA GLU A 74 7.76 6.87 14.51
C GLU A 74 8.52 8.17 14.36
N TYR A 75 7.93 9.25 14.85
CA TYR A 75 8.60 10.53 14.88
C TYR A 75 9.92 10.33 15.64
N ASP A 76 11.06 10.49 14.96
CA ASP A 76 12.35 10.52 15.64
C ASP A 76 12.31 11.65 16.67
N GLN A 77 12.32 11.28 17.96
CA GLN A 77 12.24 12.19 19.10
C GLN A 77 13.30 13.29 18.98
N LYS A 78 14.48 12.93 18.46
CA LYS A 78 15.60 13.84 18.24
C LYS A 78 15.30 14.85 17.14
N LEU A 79 14.55 14.46 16.12
CA LEU A 79 14.09 15.34 15.04
C LEU A 79 12.96 16.27 15.50
N ILE A 80 12.09 15.83 16.43
CA ILE A 80 11.11 16.70 17.09
C ILE A 80 11.84 17.79 17.89
N GLU A 81 12.83 17.39 18.69
CA GLU A 81 13.65 18.31 19.51
C GLU A 81 14.47 19.28 18.63
N LEU A 82 15.06 18.81 17.53
CA LEU A 82 15.77 19.64 16.55
C LEU A 82 14.83 20.62 15.84
N LYS A 83 13.60 20.20 15.53
CA LYS A 83 12.60 21.06 14.88
C LYS A 83 12.03 22.10 15.84
N ALA A 84 11.82 21.72 17.10
CA ALA A 84 11.45 22.61 18.20
C ALA A 84 12.53 23.65 18.50
N SER A 85 13.82 23.28 18.39
CA SER A 85 14.93 24.19 18.66
C SER A 85 15.24 25.15 17.51
N HIS A 86 14.95 24.78 16.26
CA HIS A 86 15.34 25.58 15.08
C HIS A 86 14.18 26.33 14.41
N ASN A 87 12.91 25.97 14.63
CA ASN A 87 11.78 26.67 14.01
C ASN A 87 10.47 26.60 14.84
N ILE A 88 10.14 27.74 15.46
CA ILE A 88 8.79 28.24 15.80
C ILE A 88 8.27 27.94 17.23
N GLY A 89 7.65 28.96 17.82
CA GLY A 89 7.22 29.07 19.22
C GLY A 89 6.11 28.11 19.69
N GLN A 90 5.79 28.23 20.98
CA GLN A 90 4.98 27.32 21.81
C GLN A 90 3.70 26.75 21.16
N SER A 91 3.06 27.45 20.21
CA SER A 91 1.83 26.99 19.56
C SER A 91 1.98 25.77 18.64
N ASP A 92 3.19 25.46 18.17
CA ASP A 92 3.43 24.30 17.29
C ASP A 92 3.85 23.03 18.05
N LEU A 93 4.33 23.16 19.29
CA LEU A 93 4.64 22.03 20.18
C LEU A 93 3.37 21.34 20.71
N GLU A 94 2.35 22.11 21.11
CA GLU A 94 1.06 21.56 21.55
C GLU A 94 0.32 20.82 20.41
N LYS A 95 0.54 21.21 19.14
CA LYS A 95 -0.03 20.52 17.98
C LYS A 95 0.63 19.18 17.68
N ILE A 96 1.90 19.00 18.06
CA ILE A 96 2.65 17.74 17.86
C ILE A 96 2.19 16.68 18.87
N GLN A 97 1.78 17.10 20.07
CA GLN A 97 1.35 16.20 21.15
C GLN A 97 -0.13 15.79 21.06
N THR A 98 -0.99 16.58 20.42
CA THR A 98 -2.45 16.35 20.42
C THR A 98 -3.05 15.96 19.07
N ASN A 99 -2.34 16.13 17.95
CA ASN A 99 -2.84 15.71 16.65
C ASN A 99 -2.27 14.36 16.26
N THR A 100 -3.12 13.33 16.27
CA THR A 100 -2.93 12.18 15.38
C THR A 100 -2.63 12.71 13.97
N PRO A 101 -1.48 12.36 13.36
CA PRO A 101 -1.17 12.65 11.98
C PRO A 101 -2.37 12.51 11.03
N TRP A 102 -2.52 13.41 10.05
CA TRP A 102 -3.58 13.32 9.04
C TRP A 102 -3.56 11.99 8.25
N ALA A 103 -2.43 11.30 8.24
CA ALA A 103 -2.23 10.01 7.59
C ALA A 103 -2.44 8.80 8.53
N ASN A 104 -2.54 8.94 9.86
CA ASN A 104 -2.73 7.80 10.77
C ASN A 104 -4.02 7.01 10.49
N ASN A 105 -4.97 7.62 9.79
CA ASN A 105 -6.24 7.00 9.42
C ASN A 105 -6.32 6.61 7.93
N LEU A 106 -5.24 6.63 7.13
CA LEU A 106 -5.40 6.04 5.80
C LEU A 106 -5.41 4.51 5.87
N PRO A 107 -6.32 3.88 5.11
CA PRO A 107 -6.26 2.45 4.85
C PRO A 107 -4.90 2.07 4.25
N ILE A 108 -4.32 0.97 4.75
CA ILE A 108 -3.07 0.39 4.24
C ILE A 108 -3.11 0.10 2.73
N THR A 109 -4.29 -0.21 2.21
CA THR A 109 -4.58 -0.38 0.79
C THR A 109 -4.19 0.85 -0.04
N VAL A 110 -4.28 2.06 0.53
CA VAL A 110 -3.80 3.29 -0.13
C VAL A 110 -2.27 3.31 -0.26
N SER A 111 -1.53 2.87 0.76
CA SER A 111 -0.06 2.74 0.70
C SER A 111 0.38 1.72 -0.35
N PHE A 112 -0.38 0.63 -0.50
CA PHE A 112 -0.12 -0.36 -1.53
C PHE A 112 -0.45 0.14 -2.94
N LEU A 113 -1.55 0.88 -3.14
CA LEU A 113 -1.85 1.55 -4.42
C LEU A 113 -0.74 2.53 -4.83
N ILE A 114 -0.07 3.13 -3.85
CA ILE A 114 1.08 4.01 -4.07
C ILE A 114 2.30 3.21 -4.54
N LEU A 115 2.60 2.07 -3.92
CA LEU A 115 3.73 1.21 -4.33
C LEU A 115 3.49 0.54 -5.69
N PHE A 116 2.24 0.15 -5.96
CA PHE A 116 1.82 -0.56 -7.17
C PHE A 116 0.72 0.23 -7.91
N PRO A 117 1.07 1.35 -8.56
CA PRO A 117 0.09 2.19 -9.24
C PRO A 117 -0.62 1.42 -10.37
N PRO A 118 -1.95 1.57 -10.54
CA PRO A 118 -2.73 0.88 -11.58
C PRO A 118 -2.33 1.25 -13.00
N ALA A 119 -1.93 2.50 -13.24
CA ALA A 119 -1.31 2.94 -14.49
C ALA A 119 0.15 3.24 -14.19
N GLN A 120 1.09 2.60 -14.89
CA GLN A 120 2.54 2.80 -14.70
C GLN A 120 2.90 4.22 -15.12
N PRO A 121 3.16 5.15 -14.19
CA PRO A 121 3.57 6.51 -14.56
C PRO A 121 4.92 6.47 -15.28
N HIS A 122 5.19 7.45 -16.14
CA HIS A 122 6.51 7.56 -16.78
C HIS A 122 7.62 7.58 -15.72
N GLY A 123 8.55 6.61 -15.82
CA GLY A 123 9.66 6.44 -14.88
C GLY A 123 9.38 5.55 -13.66
N TRP A 124 8.22 4.89 -13.59
CA TRP A 124 8.00 3.88 -12.55
C TRP A 124 8.76 2.60 -12.85
N THR A 125 9.54 2.17 -11.87
CA THR A 125 10.22 0.87 -11.88
C THR A 125 9.49 -0.04 -10.91
N LYS A 126 9.15 -1.24 -11.38
CA LYS A 126 8.51 -2.27 -10.55
C LYS A 126 9.38 -2.53 -9.30
N PRO A 127 8.83 -2.41 -8.08
CA PRO A 127 9.61 -2.61 -6.87
C PRO A 127 9.98 -4.09 -6.70
N GLU A 128 11.18 -4.35 -6.18
CA GLU A 128 11.64 -5.69 -5.85
C GLU A 128 11.11 -6.17 -4.49
N VAL A 129 11.18 -7.48 -4.23
CA VAL A 129 10.76 -8.11 -2.96
C VAL A 129 11.42 -7.42 -1.76
N LYS A 130 12.71 -7.09 -1.86
CA LYS A 130 13.47 -6.39 -0.83
C LYS A 130 12.88 -5.01 -0.52
N ALA A 131 12.60 -4.21 -1.55
CA ALA A 131 12.04 -2.87 -1.37
C ALA A 131 10.63 -2.93 -0.74
N VAL A 132 9.79 -3.86 -1.18
CA VAL A 132 8.44 -4.05 -0.60
C VAL A 132 8.54 -4.52 0.86
N LYS A 133 9.48 -5.42 1.16
CA LYS A 133 9.74 -5.91 2.52
C LYS A 133 10.25 -4.80 3.43
N GLU A 134 11.21 -3.99 3.00
CA GLU A 134 11.71 -2.86 3.77
C GLU A 134 10.57 -1.90 4.13
N ARG A 135 9.67 -1.60 3.17
CA ARG A 135 8.47 -0.79 3.44
C ARG A 135 7.49 -1.46 4.40
N LEU A 136 7.32 -2.77 4.32
CA LEU A 136 6.45 -3.51 5.23
C LEU A 136 7.03 -3.59 6.65
N LEU A 137 8.34 -3.78 6.77
CA LEU A 137 9.04 -3.74 8.06
C LEU A 137 8.96 -2.35 8.67
N GLU A 138 9.21 -1.31 7.87
CA GLU A 138 8.95 0.07 8.26
C GLU A 138 7.54 0.15 8.83
N LEU A 139 6.49 -0.20 8.09
CA LEU A 139 5.11 -0.15 8.60
C LEU A 139 4.89 -0.95 9.90
N ILE A 140 5.48 -2.13 10.04
CA ILE A 140 5.33 -2.99 11.23
C ILE A 140 6.00 -2.38 12.46
N ASP A 141 7.17 -1.79 12.31
CA ASP A 141 7.88 -1.07 13.39
C ASP A 141 7.02 0.09 13.94
N LEU A 142 6.02 0.52 13.18
CA LEU A 142 5.09 1.61 13.47
C LEU A 142 3.79 1.11 14.11
N GLY A 143 3.75 -0.16 14.51
CA GLY A 143 2.60 -0.80 15.12
C GLY A 143 1.58 -1.37 14.13
N PHE A 144 1.86 -1.35 12.83
CA PHE A 144 1.01 -2.03 11.85
C PHE A 144 1.08 -3.55 12.05
N LYS A 145 -0.08 -4.20 12.01
CA LYS A 145 -0.19 -5.65 12.04
C LYS A 145 -0.61 -6.15 10.68
N LEU A 146 0.30 -6.82 9.98
CA LEU A 146 0.00 -7.49 8.72
C LEU A 146 -0.82 -8.76 8.99
N ASN A 147 -2.12 -8.65 9.22
CA ASN A 147 -3.00 -9.79 9.44
C ASN A 147 -3.42 -10.44 8.09
N TYR A 148 -3.97 -11.66 8.13
CA TYR A 148 -4.35 -12.36 6.89
C TYR A 148 -5.54 -11.73 6.18
N ASP A 149 -6.50 -11.19 6.93
CA ASP A 149 -7.60 -10.36 6.38
C ASP A 149 -7.05 -9.20 5.53
N ILE A 150 -6.04 -8.48 6.03
CA ILE A 150 -5.38 -7.40 5.31
C ILE A 150 -4.60 -7.90 4.08
N ILE A 151 -3.89 -9.04 4.21
CA ILE A 151 -3.21 -9.67 3.08
C ILE A 151 -4.21 -10.02 1.97
N ILE A 152 -5.35 -10.60 2.33
CA ILE A 152 -6.42 -10.94 1.39
C ILE A 152 -7.03 -9.67 0.79
N GLU A 153 -7.25 -8.61 1.57
CA GLU A 153 -7.72 -7.31 1.08
C GLU A 153 -6.75 -6.73 0.03
N ILE A 154 -5.44 -6.84 0.25
CA ILE A 154 -4.41 -6.41 -0.72
C ILE A 154 -4.44 -7.28 -1.98
N PHE A 155 -4.64 -8.60 -1.86
CA PHE A 155 -4.80 -9.44 -3.04
C PHE A 155 -6.06 -9.10 -3.84
N HIS A 156 -7.17 -8.80 -3.17
CA HIS A 156 -8.39 -8.31 -3.81
C HIS A 156 -8.15 -6.99 -4.55
N LEU A 157 -7.46 -6.05 -3.91
CA LEU A 157 -7.12 -4.75 -4.50
C LEU A 157 -6.35 -4.89 -5.82
N PHE A 158 -5.50 -5.90 -5.93
CA PHE A 158 -4.69 -6.16 -7.12
C PHE A 158 -5.13 -7.37 -7.93
N GLU A 159 -6.36 -7.86 -7.77
CA GLU A 159 -6.86 -9.09 -8.37
C GLU A 159 -6.51 -9.23 -9.86
N ARG A 160 -6.73 -8.15 -10.63
CA ARG A 160 -6.45 -8.11 -12.09
C ARG A 160 -4.97 -8.10 -12.47
N ARG A 161 -4.08 -7.88 -11.50
CA ARG A 161 -2.64 -7.71 -11.68
C ARG A 161 -1.83 -8.72 -10.86
N LEU A 162 -2.49 -9.70 -10.23
CA LEU A 162 -1.80 -10.71 -9.43
C LEU A 162 -0.79 -11.51 -10.25
N ASP A 163 -1.03 -11.77 -11.54
CA ASP A 163 -0.03 -12.41 -12.40
C ASP A 163 1.24 -11.56 -12.59
N GLU A 164 1.13 -10.23 -12.52
CA GLU A 164 2.28 -9.32 -12.65
C GLU A 164 3.04 -9.16 -11.32
N ILE A 165 2.34 -8.84 -10.23
CA ILE A 165 2.95 -8.40 -8.96
C ILE A 165 2.77 -9.40 -7.82
N GLY A 166 1.88 -10.38 -7.99
CA GLY A 166 1.46 -11.27 -6.91
C GLY A 166 2.59 -12.16 -6.38
N LYS A 167 3.57 -12.55 -7.21
CA LYS A 167 4.79 -13.22 -6.73
C LYS A 167 5.54 -12.37 -5.70
N ILE A 168 5.72 -11.09 -6.02
CA ILE A 168 6.44 -10.15 -5.15
C ILE A 168 5.69 -9.98 -3.84
N LEU A 169 4.36 -9.84 -3.90
CA LEU A 169 3.52 -9.76 -2.71
C LEU A 169 3.61 -11.02 -1.84
N ILE A 170 3.46 -12.22 -2.44
CA ILE A 170 3.59 -13.49 -1.72
C ILE A 170 4.97 -13.60 -1.05
N ASP A 171 6.03 -13.35 -1.81
CA ASP A 171 7.40 -13.48 -1.33
C ASP A 171 7.69 -12.46 -0.19
N SER A 172 7.23 -11.22 -0.33
CA SER A 172 7.38 -10.23 0.74
C SER A 172 6.56 -10.58 1.97
N PHE A 173 5.28 -10.95 1.82
CA PHE A 173 4.40 -11.25 2.97
C PHE A 173 4.83 -12.50 3.73
N LYS A 174 5.23 -13.57 3.04
CA LYS A 174 5.70 -14.79 3.70
C LYS A 174 6.99 -14.55 4.49
N GLU A 175 7.90 -13.73 3.97
CA GLU A 175 9.14 -13.38 4.66
C GLU A 175 8.88 -12.56 5.92
N ILE A 176 7.94 -11.62 5.86
CA ILE A 176 7.50 -10.84 7.03
C ILE A 176 6.84 -11.75 8.08
N LYS A 177 6.02 -12.70 7.64
CA LYS A 177 5.37 -13.69 8.52
C LYS A 177 6.32 -14.76 9.06
N GLN A 178 7.52 -14.87 8.50
CA GLN A 178 8.49 -15.93 8.80
C GLN A 178 7.89 -17.34 8.61
N GLU A 179 7.04 -17.50 7.61
CA GLU A 179 6.36 -18.76 7.30
C GLU A 179 6.93 -19.43 6.05
N THR A 180 6.80 -20.76 5.97
CA THR A 180 7.03 -21.47 4.72
C THR A 180 5.99 -21.06 3.67
N GLN A 181 6.35 -21.14 2.39
CA GLN A 181 5.42 -20.80 1.32
C GLN A 181 4.13 -21.64 1.37
N GLU A 182 4.23 -22.93 1.71
CA GLU A 182 3.09 -23.82 1.81
C GLU A 182 2.13 -23.40 2.92
N ASN A 183 2.64 -23.17 4.15
CA ASN A 183 1.83 -22.74 5.28
C ASN A 183 1.17 -21.38 5.02
N PHE A 184 1.93 -20.42 4.47
CA PHE A 184 1.43 -19.10 4.13
C PHE A 184 0.29 -19.17 3.11
N LEU A 185 0.47 -19.94 2.02
CA LEU A 185 -0.53 -20.06 0.96
C LEU A 185 -1.78 -20.80 1.45
N HIS A 186 -1.64 -21.86 2.25
CA HIS A 186 -2.79 -22.55 2.86
C HIS A 186 -3.60 -21.63 3.77
N ARG A 187 -2.93 -20.77 4.54
CA ARG A 187 -3.60 -19.82 5.42
C ARG A 187 -4.28 -18.69 4.65
N CYS A 188 -3.68 -18.24 3.54
CA CYS A 188 -4.37 -17.33 2.62
C CYS A 188 -5.61 -17.99 1.98
N LEU A 189 -5.49 -19.26 1.59
CA LEU A 189 -6.59 -20.03 0.99
C LEU A 189 -7.76 -20.23 1.96
N SER A 190 -7.51 -20.42 3.26
CA SER A 190 -8.58 -20.54 4.25
C SER A 190 -9.33 -19.24 4.51
N GLU A 191 -8.70 -18.09 4.23
CA GLU A 191 -9.25 -16.76 4.53
C GLU A 191 -9.94 -16.11 3.30
N THR A 192 -9.68 -16.61 2.09
CA THR A 192 -10.27 -16.06 0.86
C THR A 192 -11.46 -16.87 0.37
N GLN A 193 -12.52 -16.16 -0.06
CA GLN A 193 -13.68 -16.73 -0.74
C GLN A 193 -13.69 -16.42 -2.24
N ASN A 194 -12.67 -15.70 -2.75
CA ASN A 194 -12.64 -15.25 -4.14
C ASN A 194 -12.01 -16.33 -5.05
N PRO A 195 -12.76 -16.88 -6.03
CA PRO A 195 -12.25 -17.90 -6.94
C PRO A 195 -10.99 -17.50 -7.71
N ASN A 196 -10.85 -16.23 -8.10
CA ASN A 196 -9.69 -15.75 -8.86
C ASN A 196 -8.43 -15.76 -7.99
N ILE A 197 -8.54 -15.30 -6.75
CA ILE A 197 -7.43 -15.33 -5.79
C ILE A 197 -7.10 -16.78 -5.43
N THR A 198 -8.11 -17.62 -5.17
CA THR A 198 -7.93 -19.05 -4.91
C THR A 198 -7.17 -19.75 -6.04
N ASN A 199 -7.59 -19.54 -7.29
CA ASN A 199 -6.93 -20.10 -8.47
C ASN A 199 -5.48 -19.61 -8.60
N PHE A 200 -5.26 -18.31 -8.38
CA PHE A 200 -3.94 -17.72 -8.36
C PHE A 200 -3.04 -18.37 -7.29
N LEU A 201 -3.49 -18.49 -6.04
CA LEU A 201 -2.72 -19.09 -4.95
C LEU A 201 -2.42 -20.58 -5.22
N HIS A 202 -3.38 -21.35 -5.76
CA HIS A 202 -3.17 -22.75 -6.13
C HIS A 202 -2.10 -22.93 -7.22
N LYS A 203 -2.05 -22.05 -8.22
CA LYS A 203 -0.97 -22.04 -9.23
C LYS A 203 0.40 -21.90 -8.59
N TYR A 204 0.53 -21.09 -7.52
CA TYR A 204 1.79 -20.91 -6.80
C TYR A 204 2.15 -22.09 -5.86
N LEU A 205 1.16 -22.81 -5.34
CA LEU A 205 1.37 -24.08 -4.62
C LEU A 205 1.92 -25.17 -5.55
N GLN A 206 1.28 -25.37 -6.70
CA GLN A 206 1.66 -26.42 -7.68
C GLN A 206 3.06 -26.18 -8.27
N ASN A 207 3.38 -24.94 -8.66
CA ASN A 207 4.69 -24.60 -9.21
C ASN A 207 5.85 -24.90 -8.24
N ASN A 208 5.60 -24.85 -6.92
CA ASN A 208 6.63 -25.15 -5.92
C ASN A 208 6.87 -26.66 -5.75
N SER A 209 5.82 -27.48 -5.87
CA SER A 209 5.94 -28.94 -5.86
C SER A 209 6.76 -29.45 -7.05
N GLU A 210 6.53 -28.94 -8.26
CA GLU A 210 7.31 -29.32 -9.44
C GLU A 210 8.78 -28.89 -9.35
N LEU A 211 9.05 -27.71 -8.78
CA LEU A 211 10.42 -27.22 -8.60
C LEU A 211 11.20 -28.07 -7.59
N ASN A 212 10.54 -28.51 -6.52
CA ASN A 212 11.12 -29.40 -5.51
C ASN A 212 11.43 -30.79 -6.07
N VAL A 213 10.53 -31.37 -6.87
CA VAL A 213 10.77 -32.66 -7.56
C VAL A 213 11.97 -32.56 -8.50
N LYS A 214 12.06 -31.47 -9.28
CA LYS A 214 13.19 -31.22 -10.19
C LYS A 214 14.51 -31.04 -9.43
N LYS A 215 14.52 -30.29 -8.32
CA LYS A 215 15.71 -30.16 -7.44
C LYS A 215 16.15 -31.51 -6.89
N HIS A 216 15.21 -32.33 -6.41
CA HIS A 216 15.51 -33.65 -5.87
C HIS A 216 16.10 -34.60 -6.93
N GLN A 217 15.56 -34.57 -8.16
CA GLN A 217 16.10 -35.36 -9.28
C GLN A 217 17.49 -34.91 -9.73
N ILE A 218 17.79 -33.61 -9.66
CA ILE A 218 19.14 -33.09 -9.94
C ILE A 218 20.13 -33.58 -8.88
N ILE A 219 19.78 -33.49 -7.59
CA ILE A 219 20.65 -33.97 -6.49
C ILE A 219 20.90 -35.47 -6.61
N ILE A 220 19.87 -36.28 -6.88
CA ILE A 220 20.00 -37.72 -7.10
C ILE A 220 20.89 -38.03 -8.30
N LYS A 221 20.79 -37.25 -9.39
CA LYS A 221 21.71 -37.40 -10.54
C LYS A 221 23.15 -37.05 -10.15
N SER A 222 23.38 -35.97 -9.41
CA SER A 222 24.72 -35.55 -8.99
C SER A 222 25.39 -36.54 -8.04
N LEU A 223 24.62 -37.23 -7.18
CA LEU A 223 25.12 -38.27 -6.28
C LEU A 223 25.41 -39.61 -6.97
N ARG A 224 24.92 -39.83 -8.20
CA ARG A 224 25.25 -41.03 -9.00
C ARG A 224 26.58 -40.94 -9.75
N TYR A 225 27.23 -39.77 -9.73
CA TYR A 225 28.52 -39.53 -10.38
C TYR A 225 29.67 -39.33 -9.37
N LEU A 226 29.42 -39.61 -8.08
CA LEU A 226 30.42 -39.79 -7.03
C LEU A 226 30.51 -41.27 -6.69
#